data_AF-A0A2J8J3N6-F1
#
_entry.id   AF-A0A2J8J3N6-F1
#
_cell.length_a   1.000
_cell.length_b   1.000
_cell.length_c   1.000
_cell.angle_alpha   90.00
_cell.angle_beta   90.00
_cell.angle_gamma   90.00
#
_symmetry.space_group_name_H-M   'P 1'
#
loop_
_entity.id
_entity.type
_entity.pdbx_description
1 polymer ?
#
loop_
_entity_poly.entity_id
_entity_poly.type
_entity_poly.pdbx_seq_one_letter_code
_entity_poly.pdbx_strand_id
1 'polypeptide(L)'
;NFQGNYISYIDGNVWKAYSWTEKLILRENYLTELHKDSFEGLLSLQYLDLSCNKIQSIERHTFEPLPFLKFINLSCNVITELSFGTFQAWHGMQFLHKLILNHNPLTTVEDPYLFKLPALKYLDMGTTLVPLTTLKNILMMTVELEKL
;
A
#
# COMPACT_ATOMS: atom_id res chain seq x y z
N ASN A 1 16.05 5.97 5.32
CA ASN A 1 15.96 4.54 5.66
C ASN A 1 15.81 4.46 7.17
N PHE A 2 14.67 3.97 7.64
CA PHE A 2 14.30 3.87 9.06
C PHE A 2 14.01 2.41 9.46
N GLN A 3 14.58 1.44 8.74
CA GLN A 3 14.37 0.03 9.04
C GLN A 3 14.80 -0.33 10.47
N GLY A 4 14.07 -1.25 11.12
CA GLY A 4 14.53 -1.88 12.36
C GLY A 4 14.47 -0.97 13.58
N ASN A 5 13.57 0.02 13.58
CA ASN A 5 13.40 0.96 14.69
C ASN A 5 12.12 0.68 15.49
N TYR A 6 11.82 1.54 16.46
CA TYR A 6 10.65 1.44 17.32
C TYR A 6 9.51 2.37 16.87
N ILE A 7 9.41 2.68 15.58
CA ILE A 7 8.41 3.62 15.07
C ILE A 7 7.04 2.94 15.13
N SER A 8 6.13 3.49 15.94
CA SER A 8 4.76 3.00 16.07
C SER A 8 3.70 3.94 15.51
N TYR A 9 4.08 5.17 15.16
CA TYR A 9 3.19 6.20 14.66
C TYR A 9 3.94 7.15 13.71
N ILE A 10 3.23 7.67 12.70
CA ILE A 10 3.74 8.67 11.76
C ILE A 10 2.87 9.92 11.87
N ASP A 11 3.47 11.02 12.33
CA ASP A 11 2.80 12.32 12.41
C ASP A 11 2.67 12.94 11.00
N GLY A 12 1.50 13.54 10.70
CA GLY A 12 1.21 14.09 9.37
C GLY A 12 2.12 15.26 8.92
N ASN A 13 2.91 15.86 9.81
CA ASN A 13 3.84 16.92 9.45
C ASN A 13 5.30 16.46 9.31
N VAL A 14 5.62 15.23 9.69
CA VAL A 14 7.01 14.77 9.82
C VAL A 14 7.78 14.81 8.50
N TRP A 15 7.08 14.70 7.37
CA TRP A 15 7.71 14.63 6.04
C TRP A 15 7.72 15.94 5.25
N LYS A 16 7.12 17.03 5.77
CA LYS A 16 6.96 18.28 5.01
C LYS A 16 8.28 18.90 4.55
N ALA A 17 9.36 18.71 5.31
CA ALA A 17 10.71 19.17 4.97
C ALA A 17 11.44 18.25 3.95
N TYR A 18 10.89 17.07 3.67
CA TYR A 18 11.54 15.99 2.92
C TYR A 18 10.80 15.67 1.61
N SER A 19 10.19 16.67 0.98
CA SER A 19 9.34 16.50 -0.21
C SER A 19 10.01 15.88 -1.42
N TRP A 20 11.34 15.95 -1.48
CA TRP A 20 12.22 15.39 -2.50
C TRP A 20 12.58 13.91 -2.26
N THR A 21 12.08 13.29 -1.18
CA THR A 21 12.34 11.88 -0.88
C THR A 21 11.69 10.98 -1.91
N GLU A 22 12.50 10.20 -2.63
CA GLU A 22 11.99 9.23 -3.61
C GLU A 22 11.77 7.83 -3.01
N LYS A 23 12.46 7.52 -1.90
CA LYS A 23 12.46 6.20 -1.28
C LYS A 23 12.34 6.29 0.24
N LEU A 24 11.29 5.71 0.78
CA LEU A 24 11.05 5.57 2.21
C LEU A 24 11.01 4.09 2.59
N ILE A 25 11.88 3.71 3.51
CA ILE A 25 11.94 2.36 4.08
C ILE A 25 11.62 2.49 5.57
N LEU A 26 10.53 1.86 5.98
CA LEU A 26 10.00 1.77 7.35
C LEU A 26 9.80 0.30 7.75
N ARG A 27 10.40 -0.63 7.01
CA ARG A 27 10.35 -2.07 7.29
C ARG A 27 10.81 -2.40 8.71
N GLU A 28 10.26 -3.46 9.31
CA GLU A 28 10.70 -3.94 10.64
C GLU A 28 10.55 -2.84 11.72
N ASN A 29 9.38 -2.23 11.78
CA ASN A 29 8.98 -1.28 12.82
C ASN A 29 7.71 -1.79 13.54
N TYR A 30 7.01 -0.91 14.25
CA TYR A 30 5.85 -1.25 15.09
C TYR A 30 4.59 -0.48 14.66
N LEU A 31 4.52 -0.03 13.40
CA LEU A 31 3.35 0.67 12.88
C LEU A 31 2.12 -0.24 12.94
N THR A 32 1.02 0.25 13.49
CA THR A 32 -0.25 -0.50 13.63
C THR A 32 -1.34 0.00 12.69
N GLU A 33 -1.26 1.24 12.26
CA GLU A 33 -2.26 1.91 11.43
C GLU A 33 -1.56 2.92 10.51
N LEU A 34 -2.16 3.15 9.35
CA LEU A 34 -1.78 4.24 8.46
C LEU A 34 -2.97 5.19 8.32
N HIS A 35 -2.72 6.47 8.55
CA HIS A 35 -3.70 7.54 8.45
C HIS A 35 -3.56 8.27 7.12
N LYS A 36 -4.62 8.98 6.71
CA LYS A 36 -4.65 9.77 5.47
C LYS A 36 -3.50 10.78 5.33
N ASP A 37 -2.93 11.22 6.44
CA ASP A 37 -1.84 12.20 6.52
C ASP A 37 -0.46 11.57 6.78
N SER A 38 -0.37 10.24 7.01
CA SER A 38 0.88 9.55 7.35
C SER A 38 2.01 9.77 6.34
N PHE A 39 1.70 10.10 5.09
CA PHE A 39 2.68 10.37 4.04
C PHE A 39 2.53 11.76 3.41
N GLU A 40 1.82 12.68 4.08
CA GLU A 40 1.64 14.04 3.60
C GLU A 40 3.00 14.75 3.42
N GLY A 41 3.17 15.41 2.27
CA GLY A 41 4.39 16.14 1.94
C GLY A 41 5.45 15.34 1.18
N LEU A 42 5.33 14.01 1.07
CA LEU A 42 6.25 13.15 0.30
C LEU A 42 5.97 13.17 -1.21
N LEU A 43 5.99 14.36 -1.81
CA LEU A 43 5.51 14.61 -3.18
C LEU A 43 6.32 13.89 -4.27
N SER A 44 7.59 13.54 -4.01
CA SER A 44 8.45 12.82 -4.97
C SER A 44 8.56 11.32 -4.70
N LEU A 45 7.82 10.77 -3.75
CA LEU A 45 7.97 9.38 -3.33
C LEU A 45 7.56 8.40 -4.44
N GLN A 46 8.45 7.46 -4.73
CA GLN A 46 8.26 6.42 -5.74
C GLN A 46 8.28 5.02 -5.11
N TYR A 47 8.96 4.85 -3.98
CA TYR A 47 9.15 3.56 -3.32
C TYR A 47 8.82 3.67 -1.83
N LEU A 48 7.87 2.86 -1.39
CA LEU A 48 7.45 2.77 0.01
C LEU A 48 7.52 1.32 0.48
N ASP A 49 8.36 1.05 1.48
CA ASP A 49 8.44 -0.26 2.13
C ASP A 49 8.00 -0.16 3.60
N LEU A 50 6.85 -0.78 3.86
CA LEU A 50 6.19 -0.88 5.17
C LEU A 50 6.14 -2.33 5.66
N SER A 51 6.92 -3.23 5.05
CA SER A 51 6.87 -4.65 5.37
C SER A 51 7.30 -4.97 6.80
N CYS A 52 6.84 -6.10 7.33
CA CYS A 52 7.22 -6.56 8.66
C CYS A 52 6.90 -5.52 9.75
N ASN A 53 5.73 -4.88 9.67
CA ASN A 53 5.17 -4.04 10.72
C ASN A 53 4.00 -4.79 11.40
N LYS A 54 3.11 -4.06 12.08
CA LYS A 54 1.90 -4.60 12.71
C LYS A 54 0.65 -3.93 12.15
N ILE A 55 0.69 -3.49 10.89
CA ILE A 55 -0.37 -2.69 10.27
C ILE A 55 -1.62 -3.56 10.16
N GLN A 56 -2.71 -3.10 10.77
CA GLN A 56 -4.02 -3.75 10.74
C GLN A 56 -5.00 -2.97 9.86
N SER A 57 -4.93 -1.64 9.89
CA SER A 57 -5.84 -0.73 9.18
C SER A 57 -5.08 0.28 8.33
N ILE A 58 -5.67 0.62 7.19
CA ILE A 58 -5.21 1.68 6.29
C ILE A 58 -6.41 2.58 6.06
N GLU A 59 -6.32 3.85 6.47
CA GLU A 59 -7.40 4.80 6.28
C GLU A 59 -7.60 5.08 4.78
N ARG A 60 -8.84 5.37 4.38
CA ARG A 60 -9.14 5.87 3.03
C ARG A 60 -8.23 7.06 2.68
N HIS A 61 -7.79 7.14 1.42
CA HIS A 61 -6.93 8.21 0.92
C HIS A 61 -5.51 8.27 1.53
N THR A 62 -5.04 7.26 2.27
CA THR A 62 -3.66 7.18 2.80
C THR A 62 -2.58 7.43 1.75
N PHE A 63 -2.78 6.95 0.51
CA PHE A 63 -1.81 7.11 -0.57
C PHE A 63 -2.10 8.29 -1.51
N GLU A 64 -3.13 9.09 -1.24
CA GLU A 64 -3.51 10.24 -2.06
C GLU A 64 -2.39 11.30 -2.19
N PRO A 65 -1.60 11.60 -1.13
CA PRO A 65 -0.49 12.56 -1.23
C PRO A 65 0.70 12.13 -2.09
N LEU A 66 0.67 10.93 -2.68
CA LEU A 66 1.83 10.27 -3.31
C LEU A 66 1.65 10.13 -4.83
N PRO A 67 1.74 11.23 -5.61
CA PRO A 67 1.37 11.23 -7.02
C PRO A 67 2.28 10.40 -7.93
N PHE A 68 3.51 10.08 -7.50
CA PHE A 68 4.49 9.34 -8.30
C PHE A 68 4.81 7.96 -7.73
N LEU A 69 3.99 7.44 -6.80
CA LEU A 69 4.25 6.18 -6.14
C LEU A 69 4.18 5.02 -7.14
N LYS A 70 5.25 4.21 -7.19
CA LYS A 70 5.40 3.08 -8.12
C LYS A 70 5.40 1.73 -7.44
N PHE A 71 5.86 1.68 -6.19
CA PHE A 71 6.04 0.46 -5.44
C PHE A 71 5.55 0.63 -4.00
N ILE A 72 4.70 -0.30 -3.58
CA ILE A 72 4.28 -0.45 -2.18
C ILE A 72 4.56 -1.88 -1.74
N ASN A 73 5.25 -2.02 -0.61
CA ASN A 73 5.37 -3.29 0.10
C ASN A 73 4.69 -3.22 1.47
N LEU A 74 3.59 -3.96 1.61
CA LEU A 74 2.81 -4.13 2.84
C LEU A 74 2.88 -5.58 3.35
N SER A 75 3.81 -6.39 2.82
CA SER A 75 3.97 -7.79 3.24
C SER A 75 4.30 -7.95 4.71
N CYS A 76 3.96 -9.11 5.28
CA CYS A 76 4.26 -9.42 6.68
C CYS A 76 3.69 -8.35 7.63
N ASN A 77 2.40 -8.07 7.48
CA ASN A 77 1.63 -7.25 8.40
C ASN A 77 0.45 -8.09 8.93
N VAL A 78 -0.54 -7.45 9.56
CA VAL A 78 -1.73 -8.11 10.11
C VAL A 78 -3.01 -7.56 9.48
N ILE A 79 -2.93 -7.17 8.21
CA ILE A 79 -4.05 -6.61 7.45
C ILE A 79 -5.06 -7.73 7.18
N THR A 80 -6.29 -7.56 7.64
CA THR A 80 -7.39 -8.52 7.44
C THR A 80 -8.33 -8.12 6.32
N GLU A 81 -8.40 -6.83 6.00
CA GLU A 81 -9.26 -6.29 4.96
C GLU A 81 -8.59 -5.15 4.19
N LEU A 82 -8.93 -5.04 2.90
CA LEU A 82 -8.73 -3.81 2.13
C LEU A 82 -10.08 -3.13 1.97
N SER A 83 -10.35 -2.15 2.84
CA SER A 83 -11.64 -1.47 2.90
C SER A 83 -11.80 -0.48 1.74
N PHE A 84 -13.05 -0.07 1.48
CA PHE A 84 -13.38 0.89 0.43
C PHE A 84 -12.51 2.15 0.50
N GLY A 85 -11.81 2.45 -0.59
CA GLY A 85 -11.02 3.68 -0.73
C GLY A 85 -9.58 3.59 -0.22
N THR A 86 -9.08 2.39 0.09
CA THR A 86 -7.66 2.16 0.45
C THR A 86 -6.71 2.66 -0.64
N PHE A 87 -6.98 2.28 -1.90
CA PHE A 87 -6.23 2.70 -3.09
C PHE A 87 -6.98 3.79 -3.91
N GLN A 88 -7.95 4.47 -3.31
CA GLN A 88 -8.58 5.65 -3.91
C GLN A 88 -7.64 6.84 -3.82
N ALA A 89 -7.34 7.46 -4.96
CA ALA A 89 -6.57 8.70 -5.03
C ALA A 89 -7.09 9.58 -6.18
N TRP A 90 -6.96 10.91 -6.07
CA TRP A 90 -7.37 11.85 -7.13
C TRP A 90 -6.65 11.64 -8.46
N HIS A 91 -5.41 11.14 -8.43
CA HIS A 91 -4.65 10.72 -9.61
C HIS A 91 -4.76 9.22 -9.91
N GLY A 92 -5.68 8.50 -9.27
CA GLY A 92 -5.92 7.07 -9.49
C GLY A 92 -4.71 6.17 -9.29
N MET A 93 -3.73 6.62 -8.48
CA MET A 93 -2.43 5.95 -8.31
C MET A 93 -1.83 5.50 -9.66
N GLN A 94 -1.87 6.41 -10.64
CA GLN A 94 -1.58 6.17 -12.06
C GLN A 94 -0.25 5.49 -12.37
N PHE A 95 0.70 5.51 -11.43
CA PHE A 95 2.03 4.96 -11.62
C PHE A 95 2.31 3.75 -10.73
N LEU A 96 1.34 3.25 -9.94
CA LEU A 96 1.59 2.11 -9.08
C LEU A 96 1.74 0.83 -9.93
N HIS A 97 2.98 0.36 -10.05
CA HIS A 97 3.31 -0.82 -10.86
C HIS A 97 3.31 -2.11 -10.05
N LYS A 98 3.66 -2.01 -8.77
CA LYS A 98 3.93 -3.17 -7.93
C LYS A 98 3.37 -2.99 -6.52
N LEU A 99 2.50 -3.92 -6.14
CA LEU A 99 1.88 -4.00 -4.83
C LEU A 99 2.14 -5.38 -4.21
N ILE A 100 2.68 -5.40 -3.00
CA ILE A 100 2.97 -6.62 -2.25
C ILE A 100 2.11 -6.64 -0.98
N LEU A 101 1.23 -7.62 -0.89
CA LEU A 101 0.31 -7.86 0.23
C LEU A 101 0.49 -9.23 0.86
N ASN A 102 1.41 -10.04 0.35
CA ASN A 102 1.61 -11.41 0.82
C ASN A 102 1.96 -11.49 2.31
N HIS A 103 1.71 -12.64 2.92
CA HIS A 103 1.89 -12.84 4.37
C HIS A 103 1.10 -11.83 5.21
N ASN A 104 -0.16 -11.64 4.86
CA ASN A 104 -1.17 -10.95 5.67
C ASN A 104 -2.36 -11.89 5.86
N PRO A 105 -3.06 -11.86 7.01
CA PRO A 105 -4.31 -12.60 7.21
C PRO A 105 -5.49 -11.98 6.44
N LEU A 106 -5.25 -11.46 5.24
CA LEU A 106 -6.22 -10.74 4.41
C LEU A 106 -7.30 -11.71 3.94
N THR A 107 -8.54 -11.52 4.38
CA THR A 107 -9.71 -12.34 4.02
C THR A 107 -10.60 -11.64 3.02
N THR A 108 -10.62 -10.30 3.04
CA THR A 108 -11.64 -9.51 2.33
C THR A 108 -11.00 -8.37 1.55
N VAL A 109 -11.45 -8.17 0.30
CA VAL A 109 -11.04 -7.04 -0.54
C VAL A 109 -12.30 -6.33 -1.02
N GLU A 110 -12.64 -5.25 -0.34
CA GLU A 110 -13.81 -4.41 -0.60
C GLU A 110 -13.45 -3.10 -1.33
N ASP A 111 -12.21 -2.97 -1.76
CA ASP A 111 -11.73 -1.79 -2.46
C ASP A 111 -11.89 -1.91 -3.99
N PRO A 112 -12.94 -1.33 -4.62
CA PRO A 112 -13.10 -1.36 -6.07
C PRO A 112 -11.98 -0.63 -6.82
N TYR A 113 -11.21 0.23 -6.16
CA TYR A 113 -10.13 1.01 -6.77
C TYR A 113 -8.88 0.17 -7.02
N LEU A 114 -8.58 -0.81 -6.15
CA LEU A 114 -7.57 -1.82 -6.43
C LEU A 114 -7.82 -2.45 -7.81
N PHE A 115 -9.09 -2.71 -8.12
CA PHE A 115 -9.52 -3.33 -9.36
C PHE A 115 -9.39 -2.47 -10.62
N LYS A 116 -9.00 -1.20 -10.45
CA LYS A 116 -8.94 -0.20 -11.53
C LYS A 116 -7.58 0.49 -11.61
N LEU A 117 -6.57 -0.02 -10.90
CA LEU A 117 -5.23 0.55 -10.94
C LEU A 117 -4.64 0.42 -12.35
N PRO A 118 -4.42 1.54 -13.07
CA PRO A 118 -4.24 1.51 -14.52
C PRO A 118 -2.84 1.08 -14.95
N ALA A 119 -1.85 1.03 -14.05
CA ALA A 119 -0.47 0.67 -14.35
C ALA A 119 0.03 -0.54 -13.56
N LEU A 120 -0.86 -1.22 -12.82
CA LEU A 120 -0.47 -2.32 -11.95
C LEU A 120 -0.09 -3.55 -12.78
N LYS A 121 1.18 -3.94 -12.68
CA LYS A 121 1.76 -5.08 -13.40
C LYS A 121 2.06 -6.28 -12.50
N TYR A 122 2.28 -6.02 -11.22
CA TYR A 122 2.66 -7.04 -10.25
C TYR A 122 1.83 -6.88 -8.98
N LEU A 123 1.09 -7.93 -8.64
CA LEU A 123 0.34 -8.02 -7.40
C LEU A 123 0.69 -9.34 -6.73
N ASP A 124 1.31 -9.30 -5.55
CA ASP A 124 1.56 -10.53 -4.78
C ASP A 124 0.64 -10.57 -3.57
N MET A 125 -0.26 -11.54 -3.59
CA MET A 125 -1.17 -11.86 -2.49
C MET A 125 -0.95 -13.29 -1.98
N GLY A 126 0.25 -13.84 -2.18
CA GLY A 126 0.61 -15.15 -1.65
C GLY A 126 0.43 -15.22 -0.13
N THR A 127 0.08 -16.39 0.40
CA THR A 127 -0.09 -16.55 1.86
C THR A 127 -1.08 -15.53 2.45
N THR A 128 -2.18 -15.27 1.73
CA THR A 128 -3.37 -14.57 2.24
C THR A 128 -4.53 -15.55 2.38
N LEU A 129 -5.65 -15.10 2.93
CA LEU A 129 -6.85 -15.90 3.17
C LEU A 129 -8.02 -15.45 2.28
N VAL A 130 -7.74 -14.72 1.19
CA VAL A 130 -8.78 -14.21 0.29
C VAL A 130 -9.47 -15.37 -0.42
N PRO A 131 -10.79 -15.31 -0.61
CA PRO A 131 -11.51 -16.36 -1.31
C PRO A 131 -11.14 -16.40 -2.79
N LEU A 132 -11.35 -17.56 -3.43
CA LEU A 132 -11.11 -17.75 -4.87
C LEU A 132 -11.89 -16.74 -5.73
N THR A 133 -13.03 -16.25 -5.25
CA THR A 133 -13.82 -15.20 -5.92
C THR A 133 -13.04 -13.90 -6.05
N THR A 134 -12.29 -13.49 -5.01
CA THR A 134 -11.42 -12.31 -5.06
C THR A 134 -10.31 -12.50 -6.11
N LEU A 135 -9.68 -13.68 -6.14
CA LEU A 135 -8.67 -14.00 -7.16
C LEU A 135 -9.24 -13.95 -8.57
N LYS A 136 -10.46 -14.45 -8.78
CA LYS A 136 -11.16 -14.34 -10.07
C LYS A 136 -11.41 -12.89 -10.45
N ASN A 137 -11.87 -12.06 -9.52
CA ASN A 137 -12.08 -10.63 -9.78
C ASN A 137 -10.78 -9.94 -10.20
N ILE A 138 -9.64 -10.32 -9.59
CA ILE A 138 -8.32 -9.77 -9.94
C ILE A 138 -7.89 -10.21 -11.34
N LEU A 139 -8.06 -11.49 -11.68
CA LEU A 139 -7.75 -11.99 -13.03
C LEU A 139 -8.61 -11.31 -14.12
N MET A 140 -9.77 -10.79 -13.75
CA MET A 140 -10.66 -10.05 -14.66
C MET A 140 -10.33 -8.54 -14.73
N MET A 141 -9.50 -7.99 -13.83
CA MET A 141 -9.21 -6.55 -13.78
C MET A 141 -8.45 -6.04 -14.99
N THR A 142 -7.51 -6.83 -15.52
CA THR A 142 -6.58 -6.28 -16.50
C THR A 142 -5.80 -7.35 -17.25
N VAL A 143 -5.70 -7.13 -18.56
CA VAL A 143 -4.84 -7.88 -19.48
C VAL A 143 -3.35 -7.53 -19.27
N GLU A 144 -3.06 -6.51 -18.47
CA GLU A 144 -1.73 -5.96 -18.23
C GLU A 144 -1.05 -6.53 -16.97
N LEU A 145 -1.76 -7.31 -16.15
CA LEU A 145 -1.16 -7.93 -14.97
C LEU A 145 -0.18 -9.02 -15.44
N GLU A 146 1.11 -8.77 -15.27
CA GLU A 146 2.18 -9.66 -15.71
C GLU A 146 2.40 -10.79 -14.70
N LYS A 147 2.16 -10.54 -13.40
CA LYS A 147 2.34 -11.51 -12.32
C LYS A 147 1.30 -11.34 -11.20
N LEU A 148 0.75 -12.49 -10.78
CA LEU A 148 -0.13 -12.68 -9.62
C LEU A 148 0.45 -13.76 -8.70
#